data_AF-A0A4D4JTC7-F1
#
_entry.id   AF-A0A4D4JTC7-F1
#
_cell.length_a   1.000
_cell.length_b   1.000
_cell.length_c   1.000
_cell.angle_alpha   90.00
_cell.angle_beta   90.00
_cell.angle_gamma   90.00
#
_symmetry.space_group_name_H-M   'P 1'
#
loop_
_entity.id
_entity.type
_entity.pdbx_description
1 polymer ?
#
loop_
_entity_poly.entity_id
_entity_poly.type
_entity_poly.pdbx_seq_one_letter_code
_entity_poly.pdbx_strand_id
1 'polypeptide(L)'
;MARLLDISRNTVSHHLSRVETTLGLDLGDVRIRAALDLAFCLAGGQPDGGFGAERGRPEPTLDELFRTEPAQAWAREFLRPLQDTRGRDLYATLCAWIDANTDAQRTARHLGRSRNTVRAHLRAAEHLLSRDLLTTGSGIHDLVYALHITGLQPVD
;
A
#
# COMPACT_ATOMS: atom_id res chain seq x y z
N MET A 1 -15.62 -13.40 -4.25
CA MET A 1 -15.92 -12.24 -5.11
C MET A 1 -15.39 -12.51 -6.51
N ALA A 2 -16.16 -13.25 -7.31
CA ALA A 2 -15.97 -13.33 -8.75
C ALA A 2 -17.33 -12.96 -9.33
N ARG A 3 -17.55 -11.66 -9.59
CA ARG A 3 -18.73 -11.13 -10.30
C ARG A 3 -18.59 -9.63 -10.60
N LEU A 4 -17.46 -9.26 -11.20
CA LEU A 4 -17.40 -8.06 -12.01
C LEU A 4 -16.47 -8.39 -13.17
N LEU A 5 -17.04 -8.38 -14.38
CA LEU A 5 -16.52 -8.97 -15.63
C LEU A 5 -16.77 -10.48 -15.73
N ASP A 6 -17.46 -10.90 -16.79
CA ASP A 6 -17.71 -12.28 -17.21
C ASP A 6 -16.42 -12.95 -17.71
N ILE A 7 -15.38 -12.88 -16.88
CA ILE A 7 -14.00 -13.21 -17.21
C ILE A 7 -13.54 -14.23 -16.18
N SER A 8 -13.12 -15.41 -16.68
CA SER A 8 -12.63 -16.47 -15.81
C SER A 8 -11.41 -16.02 -15.01
N ARG A 9 -11.21 -16.56 -13.80
CA ARG A 9 -10.02 -16.31 -12.97
C ARG A 9 -8.72 -16.53 -13.76
N ASN A 10 -8.71 -17.50 -14.68
CA ASN A 10 -7.57 -17.80 -15.53
C ASN A 10 -7.31 -16.68 -16.55
N THR A 11 -8.37 -16.09 -17.09
CA THR A 11 -8.28 -14.97 -18.04
C THR A 11 -7.81 -13.70 -17.34
N VAL A 12 -8.32 -13.40 -16.13
CA VAL A 12 -7.79 -12.29 -15.30
C VAL A 12 -6.31 -12.50 -14.99
N SER A 13 -5.90 -13.72 -14.63
CA SER A 13 -4.51 -14.05 -14.36
C SER A 13 -3.63 -13.85 -15.62
N HIS A 14 -4.11 -14.29 -16.78
CA HIS A 14 -3.41 -14.12 -18.05
C HIS A 14 -3.28 -12.63 -18.45
N HIS A 15 -4.32 -11.83 -18.25
CA HIS A 15 -4.25 -10.39 -18.47
C HIS A 15 -3.29 -9.72 -17.50
N LEU A 16 -3.32 -10.11 -16.21
CA LEU A 16 -2.39 -9.60 -15.20
C LEU A 16 -0.94 -9.92 -15.58
N SER A 17 -0.63 -11.18 -15.91
CA SER A 17 0.72 -11.59 -16.34
C SER A 17 1.18 -10.88 -17.61
N ARG A 18 0.26 -10.56 -18.54
CA ARG A 18 0.59 -9.77 -19.72
C ARG A 18 0.91 -8.33 -19.36
N VAL A 19 0.18 -7.71 -18.44
CA VAL A 19 0.46 -6.36 -17.94
C VAL A 19 1.78 -6.34 -17.16
N GLU A 20 2.03 -7.33 -16.29
CA GLU A 20 3.30 -7.53 -15.58
C GLU A 20 4.48 -7.60 -16.56
N THR A 21 4.37 -8.42 -17.59
CA THR A 21 5.39 -8.56 -18.64
C THR A 21 5.61 -7.25 -19.40
N THR A 22 4.54 -6.50 -19.64
CA THR A 22 4.60 -5.24 -20.42
C THR A 22 5.20 -4.10 -19.58
N LEU A 23 4.90 -4.06 -18.28
CA LEU A 23 5.38 -3.03 -17.36
C LEU A 23 6.72 -3.39 -16.70
N GLY A 24 7.14 -4.66 -16.77
CA GLY A 24 8.30 -5.16 -16.03
C GLY A 24 8.09 -5.17 -14.51
N LEU A 25 6.83 -5.28 -14.06
CA LEU A 25 6.43 -5.15 -12.65
C LEU A 25 5.82 -6.47 -12.15
N ASP A 26 6.04 -6.81 -10.87
CA ASP A 26 5.32 -7.88 -10.18
C ASP A 26 4.05 -7.31 -9.53
N LEU A 27 2.89 -7.48 -10.18
CA LEU A 27 1.61 -7.00 -9.66
C LEU A 27 1.07 -7.90 -8.55
N GLY A 28 1.76 -9.01 -8.24
CA GLY A 28 1.58 -9.73 -6.99
C GLY A 28 2.02 -8.91 -5.77
N ASP A 29 3.02 -8.03 -5.90
CA ASP A 29 3.52 -7.20 -4.81
C ASP A 29 2.55 -6.06 -4.48
N VAL A 30 2.12 -5.98 -3.22
CA VAL A 30 1.23 -4.92 -2.70
C VAL A 30 1.84 -3.54 -2.81
N ARG A 31 3.18 -3.42 -2.70
CA ARG A 31 3.90 -2.14 -2.79
C ARG A 31 3.92 -1.63 -4.22
N ILE A 32 4.10 -2.53 -5.18
CA ILE A 32 4.02 -2.22 -6.62
C ILE A 32 2.59 -1.82 -6.99
N ARG A 33 1.58 -2.57 -6.52
CA ARG A 33 0.16 -2.22 -6.74
C ARG A 33 -0.20 -0.86 -6.16
N ALA A 34 0.28 -0.53 -4.96
CA ALA A 34 0.10 0.79 -4.37
C ALA A 34 0.78 1.88 -5.22
N ALA A 35 2.06 1.71 -5.59
CA ALA A 35 2.74 2.68 -6.46
C ALA A 35 1.99 2.93 -7.79
N LEU A 36 1.45 1.88 -8.40
CA LEU A 36 0.65 1.98 -9.63
C LEU A 36 -0.70 2.69 -9.41
N ASP A 37 -1.39 2.41 -8.31
CA ASP A 37 -2.62 3.10 -7.93
C ASP A 37 -2.41 4.61 -7.75
N LEU A 38 -1.35 5.00 -7.03
CA LEU A 38 -0.97 6.41 -6.90
C LEU A 38 -0.64 7.04 -8.25
N ALA A 39 0.12 6.36 -9.10
CA ALA A 39 0.45 6.85 -10.44
C ALA A 39 -0.82 7.09 -11.28
N PHE A 40 -1.80 6.18 -11.21
CA PHE A 40 -3.08 6.37 -11.90
C PHE A 40 -3.92 7.50 -11.30
N CYS A 41 -3.95 7.66 -9.98
CA CYS A 41 -4.62 8.80 -9.34
C CYS A 41 -4.02 10.14 -9.79
N LEU A 42 -2.69 10.23 -9.87
CA LEU A 42 -1.98 11.42 -10.33
C LEU A 42 -2.18 11.67 -11.83
N ALA A 43 -2.15 10.63 -12.67
CA ALA A 43 -2.35 10.75 -14.11
C ALA A 43 -3.81 11.05 -14.50
N GLY A 44 -4.77 10.54 -13.72
CA GLY A 44 -6.20 10.79 -13.91
C GLY A 44 -6.66 12.17 -13.43
N GLY A 45 -5.90 12.81 -12.54
CA GLY A 45 -6.07 14.21 -12.19
C GLY A 45 -5.42 15.10 -13.24
N GLN A 46 -6.16 15.47 -14.28
CA GLN A 46 -5.72 16.54 -15.19
C GLN A 46 -5.38 17.80 -14.36
N PRO A 47 -4.15 18.36 -14.42
CA PRO A 47 -3.91 19.67 -13.85
C PRO A 47 -4.61 20.70 -14.76
N ASP A 48 -5.85 21.05 -14.42
CA ASP A 48 -6.54 22.21 -14.96
C ASP A 48 -5.80 23.47 -14.48
N GLY A 49 -4.78 23.89 -15.22
CA GLY A 49 -4.08 25.14 -14.96
C GLY A 49 -2.61 25.08 -15.35
N GLY A 50 -2.30 25.69 -16.48
CA GLY A 50 -0.95 25.78 -17.02
C GLY A 50 0.05 26.32 -16.00
N PHE A 51 0.90 25.43 -15.50
CA PHE A 51 2.28 25.79 -15.26
C PHE A 51 3.00 25.45 -16.55
N GLY A 52 3.55 26.46 -17.21
CA GLY A 52 4.51 26.23 -18.28
C GLY A 52 5.56 25.28 -17.72
N ALA A 53 5.51 24.02 -18.16
CA ALA A 53 6.53 23.05 -17.84
C ALA A 53 7.83 23.69 -18.29
N GLU A 54 8.64 24.15 -17.33
CA GLU A 54 10.02 24.49 -17.57
C GLU A 54 10.64 23.21 -18.11
N ARG A 55 10.72 23.12 -19.44
CA ARG A 55 11.28 21.98 -20.16
C ARG A 55 12.72 21.84 -19.69
N GLY A 56 12.97 20.90 -18.78
CA GLY A 56 14.31 20.69 -18.21
C GLY A 56 14.36 20.32 -16.74
N ARG A 57 13.28 20.44 -15.96
CA ARG A 57 13.28 19.90 -14.59
C ARG A 57 13.01 18.38 -14.63
N PRO A 58 13.85 17.53 -14.04
CA PRO A 58 13.57 16.09 -13.96
C PRO A 58 12.26 15.86 -13.21
N GLU A 59 11.49 14.87 -13.67
CA GLU A 59 10.28 14.44 -12.95
C GLU A 59 10.67 13.91 -11.57
N PRO A 60 10.03 14.39 -10.49
CA PRO A 60 10.38 13.97 -9.15
C PRO A 60 10.09 12.48 -8.97
N THR A 61 11.00 11.77 -8.33
CA THR A 61 10.80 10.37 -7.97
C THR A 61 9.73 10.23 -6.88
N LEU A 62 9.11 9.05 -6.76
CA LEU A 62 8.14 8.78 -5.70
C LEU A 62 8.74 9.01 -4.30
N ASP A 63 10.01 8.64 -4.10
CA ASP A 63 10.72 8.86 -2.85
C ASP A 63 10.93 10.35 -2.54
N GLU A 64 11.16 11.18 -3.55
CA GLU A 64 11.24 12.64 -3.37
C GLU A 64 9.88 13.21 -2.96
N LEU A 65 8.78 12.73 -3.53
CA LEU A 65 7.43 13.11 -3.11
C LEU A 65 7.14 12.70 -1.66
N PHE A 66 7.55 11.49 -1.26
CA PHE A 66 7.38 10.99 0.10
C PHE A 66 8.27 11.68 1.15
N ARG A 67 9.34 12.36 0.73
CA ARG A 67 10.17 13.20 1.60
C ARG A 67 9.59 14.59 1.85
N THR A 68 8.54 15.00 1.13
CA THR A 68 7.90 16.30 1.35
C THR A 68 7.27 16.38 2.75
N GLU A 69 7.30 17.57 3.36
CA GLU A 69 6.71 17.78 4.68
C GLU A 69 5.22 17.39 4.73
N PRO A 70 4.38 17.77 3.74
CA PRO A 70 2.96 17.38 3.76
C PRO A 70 2.74 15.87 3.73
N ALA A 71 3.54 15.12 2.97
CA ALA A 71 3.47 13.66 2.95
C ALA A 71 3.86 13.06 4.30
N GLN A 72 4.95 13.57 4.89
CA GLN A 72 5.42 13.18 6.23
C GLN A 72 4.41 13.50 7.33
N ALA A 73 3.78 14.69 7.29
CA ALA A 73 2.75 15.10 8.23
C ALA A 73 1.50 14.20 8.12
N TRP A 74 1.05 13.94 6.89
CA TRP A 74 -0.06 13.03 6.64
C TRP A 74 0.21 11.63 7.18
N ALA A 75 1.37 11.05 6.88
CA ALA A 75 1.70 9.69 7.32
C ALA A 75 1.76 9.59 8.85
N ARG A 76 2.34 10.60 9.52
CA ARG A 76 2.36 10.68 10.98
C ARG A 76 0.95 10.75 11.57
N GLU A 77 0.08 11.60 11.03
CA GLU A 77 -1.30 11.74 11.51
C GLU A 77 -2.11 10.47 11.25
N PHE A 78 -1.93 9.86 10.07
CA PHE A 78 -2.58 8.61 9.71
C PHE A 78 -2.22 7.47 10.68
N LEU A 79 -0.94 7.35 11.04
CA LEU A 79 -0.45 6.30 11.94
C LEU A 79 -0.58 6.66 13.43
N ARG A 80 -0.98 7.88 13.76
CA ARG A 80 -1.13 8.38 15.13
C ARG A 80 -2.01 7.49 16.02
N PRO A 81 -3.16 6.95 15.55
CA PRO A 81 -3.98 6.04 16.36
C PRO A 81 -3.25 4.77 16.82
N LEU A 82 -2.15 4.40 16.18
CA LEU A 82 -1.35 3.22 16.52
C LEU A 82 -0.18 3.51 17.47
N GLN A 83 -0.02 4.74 17.97
CA GLN A 83 1.13 5.11 18.80
C GLN A 83 1.00 4.75 20.29
N ASP A 84 -0.21 4.43 20.78
CA ASP A 84 -0.40 3.97 22.16
C ASP A 84 0.16 2.55 22.39
N THR A 85 0.31 2.13 23.65
CA THR A 85 0.93 0.85 24.05
C THR A 85 0.28 -0.35 23.38
N ARG A 86 -1.06 -0.40 23.27
CA ARG A 86 -1.77 -1.44 22.49
C ARG A 86 -1.59 -1.26 20.99
N GLY A 87 -1.41 -0.03 20.52
CA GLY A 87 -1.17 0.31 19.11
C GLY A 87 0.19 -0.15 18.60
N ARG A 88 1.23 -0.19 19.45
CA ARG A 88 2.58 -0.65 19.04
C ARG A 88 2.61 -2.10 18.56
N ASP A 89 1.86 -3.00 19.22
CA ASP A 89 1.73 -4.40 18.77
C ASP A 89 0.98 -4.51 17.43
N LEU A 90 0.00 -3.64 17.20
CA LEU A 90 -0.72 -3.56 15.93
C LEU A 90 0.20 -3.03 14.84
N TYR A 91 0.93 -1.95 15.10
CA TYR A 91 1.90 -1.37 14.17
C TYR A 91 2.94 -2.40 13.73
N ALA A 92 3.57 -3.10 14.68
CA ALA A 92 4.53 -4.17 14.37
C ALA A 92 3.90 -5.30 13.52
N THR A 93 2.63 -5.60 13.76
CA THR A 93 1.89 -6.59 12.97
C THR A 93 1.63 -6.11 11.55
N LEU A 94 1.27 -4.83 11.37
CA LEU A 94 1.05 -4.22 10.06
C LEU A 94 2.32 -4.17 9.24
N CYS A 95 3.45 -3.75 9.83
CA CYS A 95 4.75 -3.76 9.17
C CYS A 95 5.10 -5.16 8.64
N ALA A 96 5.12 -6.16 9.53
CA ALA A 96 5.41 -7.53 9.13
C ALA A 96 4.41 -8.11 8.12
N TRP A 97 3.16 -7.62 8.12
CA TRP A 97 2.13 -8.05 7.18
C TRP A 97 2.33 -7.46 5.78
N ILE A 98 2.73 -6.19 5.68
CA ILE A 98 3.12 -5.57 4.41
C ILE A 98 4.41 -6.20 3.88
N ASP A 99 5.41 -6.45 4.73
CA ASP A 99 6.65 -7.15 4.35
C ASP A 99 6.40 -8.58 3.87
N ALA A 100 5.39 -9.24 4.45
CA ALA A 100 4.91 -10.54 4.01
C ALA A 100 3.99 -10.48 2.77
N ASN A 101 3.94 -9.34 2.06
CA ASN A 101 3.09 -9.10 0.91
C ASN A 101 1.61 -9.45 1.18
N THR A 102 1.10 -8.98 2.32
CA THR A 102 -0.27 -9.21 2.80
C THR A 102 -0.63 -10.69 3.13
N ASP A 103 0.37 -11.57 3.25
CA ASP A 103 0.14 -12.97 3.67
C ASP A 103 0.09 -13.09 5.20
N ALA A 104 -1.13 -13.25 5.73
CA ALA A 104 -1.36 -13.42 7.17
C ALA A 104 -0.69 -14.68 7.77
N GLN A 105 -0.51 -15.75 7.00
CA GLN A 105 0.15 -16.97 7.48
C GLN A 105 1.66 -16.77 7.57
N ARG A 106 2.28 -16.15 6.56
CA ARG A 106 3.70 -15.79 6.58
C ARG A 106 4.00 -14.79 7.71
N THR A 107 3.15 -13.80 7.87
CA THR A 107 3.20 -12.83 8.99
C THR A 107 3.18 -13.54 10.35
N ALA A 108 2.22 -14.45 10.53
CA ALA A 108 2.08 -15.21 11.77
C ALA A 108 3.34 -16.01 12.12
N ARG A 109 3.94 -16.67 11.12
CA ARG A 109 5.22 -17.38 11.28
C ARG A 109 6.36 -16.43 11.65
N HIS A 110 6.47 -15.29 10.97
CA HIS A 110 7.52 -14.32 11.23
C HIS A 110 7.43 -13.73 12.64
N LEU A 111 6.22 -13.47 13.13
CA LEU A 111 5.98 -12.90 14.45
C LEU A 111 5.89 -13.93 15.59
N GLY A 112 5.99 -15.24 15.31
CA GLY A 112 5.76 -16.28 16.31
C GLY A 112 4.33 -16.28 16.90
N ARG A 113 3.34 -15.81 16.13
CA ARG A 113 1.93 -15.66 16.55
C ARG A 113 1.04 -16.62 15.77
N SER A 114 -0.20 -16.80 16.23
CA SER A 114 -1.20 -17.53 15.45
C SER A 114 -1.74 -16.67 14.29
N ARG A 115 -2.16 -17.32 13.19
CA ARG A 115 -2.86 -16.63 12.09
C ARG A 115 -4.11 -15.89 12.57
N ASN A 116 -4.82 -16.44 13.56
CA ASN A 116 -6.00 -15.81 14.14
C ASN A 116 -5.66 -14.52 14.90
N THR A 117 -4.55 -14.52 15.63
CA THR A 117 -4.03 -13.32 16.31
C THR A 117 -3.68 -12.23 15.30
N VAL A 118 -2.99 -12.58 14.21
CA VAL A 118 -2.69 -11.62 13.13
C VAL A 118 -3.98 -11.05 12.56
N ARG A 119 -4.97 -11.88 12.21
CA ARG A 119 -6.26 -11.40 11.69
C ARG A 119 -7.01 -10.50 12.67
N ALA A 120 -6.96 -10.80 13.96
CA ALA A 120 -7.57 -9.97 15.00
C ALA A 120 -6.87 -8.61 15.10
N HIS A 121 -5.53 -8.58 15.02
CA HIS A 121 -4.76 -7.33 14.97
C HIS A 121 -5.09 -6.51 13.72
N LEU A 122 -5.18 -7.14 12.55
CA LEU A 122 -5.55 -6.45 11.30
C LEU A 122 -6.95 -5.82 11.39
N ARG A 123 -7.93 -6.53 11.96
CA ARG A 123 -9.28 -5.99 12.20
C ARG A 123 -9.29 -4.84 13.20
N ALA A 124 -8.51 -4.94 14.28
CA ALA A 124 -8.38 -3.85 15.25
C ALA A 124 -7.74 -2.60 14.62
N ALA A 125 -6.70 -2.78 13.80
CA ALA A 125 -6.06 -1.70 13.06
C ALA A 125 -7.00 -1.05 12.03
N GLU A 126 -7.75 -1.84 11.27
CA GLU A 126 -8.77 -1.35 10.32
C GLU A 126 -9.79 -0.43 11.00
N HIS A 127 -10.24 -0.81 12.21
CA HIS A 127 -11.13 0.04 13.01
C HIS A 127 -10.46 1.33 13.49
N LEU A 128 -9.23 1.25 14.02
CA LEU A 128 -8.50 2.42 14.53
C LEU A 128 -8.12 3.42 13.44
N LEU A 129 -7.71 2.91 12.27
CA LEU A 129 -7.32 3.73 11.12
C LEU A 129 -8.52 4.22 10.32
N SER A 130 -9.73 3.70 10.57
CA SER A 130 -10.92 3.95 9.75
C SER A 130 -10.63 3.74 8.26
N ARG A 131 -9.92 2.64 7.95
CA ARG A 131 -9.52 2.24 6.60
C ARG A 131 -9.70 0.76 6.43
N ASP A 132 -10.24 0.42 5.27
CA ASP A 132 -10.44 -0.97 4.88
C ASP A 132 -9.10 -1.63 4.52
N LEU A 133 -8.63 -2.54 5.39
CA LEU A 133 -7.33 -3.22 5.22
C LEU A 133 -7.49 -4.67 4.76
N LEU A 134 -8.62 -5.30 5.08
CA LEU A 134 -8.91 -6.67 4.66
C LEU A 134 -9.83 -6.70 3.42
N THR A 135 -10.23 -5.51 3.00
CA THR A 135 -10.85 -5.09 1.76
C THR A 135 -10.02 -5.36 0.48
N THR A 136 -10.64 -5.43 -0.69
CA THR A 136 -10.00 -5.07 -1.98
C THR A 136 -9.98 -3.56 -2.22
N GLY A 137 -10.30 -2.74 -1.21
CA GLY A 137 -10.28 -1.28 -1.29
C GLY A 137 -8.86 -0.70 -1.23
N SER A 138 -8.76 0.61 -1.47
CA SER A 138 -7.49 1.36 -1.47
C SER A 138 -6.90 1.60 -0.07
N GLY A 139 -7.60 1.23 1.01
CA GLY A 139 -7.12 1.45 2.38
C GLY A 139 -5.82 0.74 2.71
N ILE A 140 -5.52 -0.38 2.03
CA ILE A 140 -4.22 -1.05 2.11
C ILE A 140 -3.11 -0.16 1.51
N HIS A 141 -3.40 0.54 0.41
CA HIS A 141 -2.41 1.41 -0.25
C HIS A 141 -2.08 2.63 0.62
N ASP A 142 -3.08 3.24 1.28
CA ASP A 142 -2.85 4.29 2.27
C ASP A 142 -1.87 3.83 3.37
N LEU A 143 -2.04 2.59 3.86
CA LEU A 143 -1.13 2.00 4.83
C LEU A 143 0.28 1.79 4.26
N VAL A 144 0.40 1.28 3.03
CA VAL A 144 1.69 1.11 2.35
C VAL A 144 2.42 2.45 2.24
N TYR A 145 1.76 3.51 1.78
CA TYR A 145 2.38 4.83 1.66
C TYR A 145 2.81 5.37 3.03
N ALA A 146 1.92 5.32 4.03
CA ALA A 146 2.22 5.87 5.35
C ALA A 146 3.40 5.16 6.02
N LEU A 147 3.47 3.82 5.88
CA LEU A 147 4.58 3.05 6.40
C LEU A 147 5.88 3.31 5.61
N HIS A 148 5.83 3.40 4.28
CA HIS A 148 7.02 3.77 3.47
C HIS A 148 7.57 5.15 3.86
N ILE A 149 6.69 6.15 3.98
CA ILE A 149 7.03 7.53 4.36
C ILE A 149 7.67 7.58 5.76
N THR A 150 7.18 6.76 6.71
CA THR A 150 7.68 6.73 8.09
C THR A 150 8.84 5.75 8.34
N GLY A 151 9.18 4.90 7.35
CA GLY A 151 10.37 4.06 7.39
C GLY A 151 10.15 2.54 7.47
N LEU A 152 9.16 1.98 6.77
CA LEU A 152 9.30 0.62 6.24
C LEU A 152 10.33 0.68 5.11
N GLN A 153 11.59 0.45 5.42
CA GLN A 153 12.58 0.16 4.39
C GLN A 153 12.29 -1.25 3.86
N PRO A 154 11.87 -1.43 2.59
CA PRO A 154 12.02 -2.71 1.95
C PRO A 154 13.53 -2.98 1.84
N VAL A 155 13.97 -4.14 2.32
CA VAL A 155 15.31 -4.65 2.03
C VAL A 155 15.39 -4.89 0.52
N ASP A 156 16.47 -4.38 -0.08
CA ASP A 156 16.83 -4.38 -1.51
C ASP A 156 16.32 -5.54 -2.37
#